data_AF-A0A813DAD0-F1
#
_entry.id   AF-A0A813DAD0-F1
#
_cell.length_a   1.000
_cell.length_b   1.000
_cell.length_c   1.000
_cell.angle_alpha   90.00
_cell.angle_beta   90.00
_cell.angle_gamma   90.00
#
_symmetry.space_group_name_H-M   'P 1'
#
loop_
_entity.id
_entity.type
_entity.pdbx_description
1 polymer ?
#
loop_
_entity_poly.entity_id
_entity_poly.type
_entity_poly.pdbx_seq_one_letter_code
_entity_poly.pdbx_strand_id
1 'polypeptide(L)'
;DPINNSDEFFEKCLAPQAFKSLLYCLCFFHAVIQERRLFGPLGWNIPYEFTQNDLRISAKQLLMFIDESPDAIQFKAINYLTGECNYGGRVTEKQDRKLLMNLLLQYYCPAALQEGFAFCPEHPEFTIPKLGSHEEMLDAIKQLPLVVPPGIYGFHENANLTREQNETYTLMENLLLTVGQASGGGGISMEDAIREVAEDILRRTPPAWDVEKVQLQYPTIYEESMNTVLLQELARFNNLTEVIIASLKDIQKAVQGIVLMSDDLEQVFKSIFIGKTPAMWLANSYPSLKPLGSYTNDLIERLKFFQAWVENGIPIIFWLSGIYFPQAFTTGTSQNFARKYTIPIDTLTFDYEMPEEQHPKKRPENGVYTYGSYLEGCKWDWTRWELAESDPKVLYVSVPMIWIVPVKKVDMAEFPHYDCPLYKVSTRQGTLSTTGHSTNFVMAIRLNSSHPDTHWVKRGVAMLTQLDS
;
A
#
# COMPACT_ATOMS: atom_id res chain seq x y z
N ASP A 1 13.94 22.98 -27.60
CA ASP A 1 13.78 22.02 -26.50
C ASP A 1 15.17 21.79 -25.91
N PRO A 2 15.45 22.12 -24.62
CA PRO A 2 16.80 22.07 -24.08
C PRO A 2 17.47 20.70 -24.23
N ILE A 3 16.69 19.61 -24.27
CA ILE A 3 17.23 18.25 -24.28
C ILE A 3 17.33 17.69 -25.71
N ASN A 4 16.35 17.97 -26.56
CA ASN A 4 16.22 17.31 -27.86
C ASN A 4 16.89 18.03 -29.04
N ASN A 5 16.98 19.37 -29.03
CA ASN A 5 17.24 20.15 -30.27
C ASN A 5 18.30 21.25 -30.12
N SER A 6 19.30 21.10 -29.26
CA SER A 6 20.38 22.10 -29.24
C SER A 6 21.68 21.55 -28.66
N ASP A 7 22.63 21.24 -29.55
CA ASP A 7 24.06 21.19 -29.20
C ASP A 7 24.45 22.43 -28.38
N GLU A 8 23.84 23.58 -28.69
CA GLU A 8 24.02 24.83 -27.94
C GLU A 8 23.69 24.72 -26.45
N PHE A 9 22.66 23.96 -26.04
CA PHE A 9 22.34 23.79 -24.61
C PHE A 9 23.26 22.74 -23.97
N PHE A 10 23.56 21.67 -24.70
CA PHE A 10 24.40 20.57 -24.21
C PHE A 10 25.85 21.01 -23.98
N GLU A 11 26.35 21.94 -24.80
CA GLU A 11 27.71 22.49 -24.72
C GLU A 11 27.79 23.84 -23.99
N LYS A 12 26.67 24.36 -23.45
CA LYS A 12 26.61 25.72 -22.88
C LYS A 12 27.39 25.91 -21.58
N CYS A 13 27.47 24.85 -20.77
CA CYS A 13 27.79 24.96 -19.36
C CYS A 13 29.27 25.25 -19.10
N LEU A 14 29.55 26.05 -18.07
CA LEU A 14 30.91 26.36 -17.61
C LEU A 14 31.64 25.13 -17.05
N ALA A 15 30.91 24.13 -16.54
CA ALA A 15 31.43 22.85 -16.08
C ALA A 15 30.80 21.68 -16.89
N PRO A 16 31.25 21.47 -18.14
CA PRO A 16 30.55 20.60 -19.10
C PRO A 16 30.49 19.13 -18.66
N GLN A 17 31.53 18.60 -18.02
CA GLN A 17 31.53 17.21 -17.55
C GLN A 17 30.47 16.98 -16.47
N ALA A 18 30.43 17.87 -15.48
CA ALA A 18 29.45 17.77 -14.39
C ALA A 18 28.02 17.93 -14.89
N PHE A 19 27.80 18.92 -15.75
CA PHE A 19 26.49 19.17 -16.33
C PHE A 19 25.99 18.00 -17.19
N LYS A 20 26.82 17.47 -18.11
CA LYS A 20 26.44 16.33 -18.96
C LYS A 20 26.14 15.07 -18.13
N SER A 21 26.94 14.80 -17.09
CA SER A 21 26.71 13.67 -16.18
C SER A 21 25.37 13.79 -15.44
N LEU A 22 25.11 14.96 -14.84
CA LEU A 22 23.90 15.19 -14.06
C LEU A 22 22.66 15.32 -14.96
N LEU A 23 22.80 15.86 -16.18
CA LEU A 23 21.71 15.89 -17.15
C LEU A 23 21.31 14.47 -17.57
N TYR A 24 22.28 13.58 -17.80
CA TYR A 24 22.02 12.16 -18.06
C TYR A 24 21.31 11.50 -16.87
N CYS A 25 21.80 11.75 -15.64
CA CYS A 25 21.16 11.29 -14.40
C CYS A 25 19.70 11.76 -14.27
N LEU A 26 19.41 13.02 -14.61
CA LEU A 26 18.06 13.58 -14.58
C LEU A 26 17.14 12.92 -15.61
N CYS A 27 17.62 12.72 -16.83
CA CYS A 27 16.86 12.03 -17.88
C CYS A 27 16.56 10.57 -17.50
N PHE A 28 17.56 9.87 -16.94
CA PHE A 28 17.40 8.50 -16.48
C PHE A 28 16.45 8.41 -15.28
N PHE A 29 16.58 9.30 -14.30
CA PHE A 29 15.63 9.44 -13.20
C PHE A 29 14.20 9.65 -13.71
N HIS A 30 14.02 10.57 -14.67
CA HIS A 30 12.71 10.82 -15.27
C HIS A 30 12.14 9.57 -15.95
N ALA A 31 12.96 8.80 -16.67
CA ALA A 31 12.53 7.53 -17.25
C ALA A 31 12.14 6.52 -16.16
N VAL A 32 12.94 6.37 -15.10
CA VAL A 32 12.68 5.44 -14.00
C VAL A 32 11.37 5.76 -13.28
N ILE A 33 11.10 7.03 -12.93
CA ILE A 33 9.85 7.38 -12.24
C ILE A 33 8.61 7.17 -13.14
N GLN A 34 8.75 7.30 -14.45
CA GLN A 34 7.69 7.02 -15.42
C GLN A 34 7.42 5.53 -15.54
N GLU A 35 8.47 4.72 -15.73
CA GLU A 35 8.36 3.25 -15.84
C GLU A 35 7.84 2.61 -14.55
N ARG A 36 8.20 3.16 -13.38
CA ARG A 36 7.64 2.70 -12.09
C ARG A 36 6.11 2.74 -12.04
N ARG A 37 5.43 3.58 -12.84
CA ARG A 37 3.97 3.63 -12.92
C ARG A 37 3.35 2.33 -13.44
N LEU A 38 4.10 1.52 -14.20
CA LEU A 38 3.66 0.23 -14.72
C LEU A 38 3.58 -0.86 -13.65
N PHE A 39 4.18 -0.64 -12.48
CA PHE A 39 4.22 -1.61 -11.38
C PHE A 39 3.09 -1.39 -10.35
N GLY A 40 2.13 -0.52 -10.66
CA GLY A 40 1.00 -0.22 -9.78
C GLY A 40 1.46 0.30 -8.40
N PRO A 41 0.81 -0.14 -7.30
CA PRO A 41 1.10 0.32 -5.93
C PRO A 41 2.52 0.02 -5.42
N LEU A 42 3.22 -0.94 -6.02
CA LEU A 42 4.64 -1.20 -5.72
C LEU A 42 5.52 -0.04 -6.20
N GLY A 43 5.15 0.54 -7.35
CA GLY A 43 5.83 1.68 -7.95
C GLY A 43 5.45 3.01 -7.34
N TRP A 44 4.15 3.30 -7.32
CA TRP A 44 3.56 4.52 -6.74
C TRP A 44 2.20 4.20 -6.14
N ASN A 45 1.89 4.71 -4.95
CA ASN A 45 0.55 4.57 -4.38
C ASN A 45 -0.49 5.32 -5.24
N ILE A 46 -0.11 6.44 -5.85
CA ILE A 46 -0.93 7.20 -6.79
C ILE A 46 -0.21 7.27 -8.15
N PRO A 47 -0.87 6.96 -9.28
CA PRO A 47 -0.24 6.99 -10.60
C PRO A 47 -0.04 8.42 -11.11
N TYR A 48 0.96 9.13 -10.56
CA TYR A 48 1.27 10.51 -10.92
C TYR A 48 1.68 10.65 -12.39
N GLU A 49 1.22 11.72 -13.03
CA GLU A 49 1.66 12.09 -14.36
C GLU A 49 2.82 13.07 -14.28
N PHE A 50 4.04 12.54 -14.40
CA PHE A 50 5.23 13.34 -14.61
C PHE A 50 5.32 13.74 -16.08
N THR A 51 5.59 15.01 -16.35
CA THR A 51 5.52 15.59 -17.70
C THR A 51 6.89 15.99 -18.21
N GLN A 52 6.99 16.17 -19.52
CA GLN A 52 8.20 16.72 -20.15
C GLN A 52 8.51 18.15 -19.70
N ASN A 53 7.51 18.89 -19.21
CA ASN A 53 7.75 20.24 -18.68
C ASN A 53 8.56 20.18 -17.37
N ASP A 54 8.27 19.21 -16.50
CA ASP A 54 8.99 19.03 -15.24
C ASP A 54 10.47 18.70 -15.50
N LEU A 55 10.72 17.85 -16.50
CA LEU A 55 12.06 17.51 -16.97
C LEU A 55 12.80 18.75 -17.54
N ARG A 56 12.16 19.48 -18.46
CA ARG A 56 12.79 20.64 -19.12
C ARG A 56 13.10 21.78 -18.15
N ILE A 57 12.23 22.05 -17.19
CA ILE A 57 12.47 23.08 -16.16
C ILE A 57 13.62 22.65 -15.25
N SER A 58 13.63 21.38 -14.81
CA SER A 58 14.70 20.82 -13.98
C SER A 58 16.06 20.87 -14.70
N ALA A 59 16.12 20.56 -15.99
CA ALA A 59 17.35 20.65 -16.79
C ALA A 59 17.86 22.09 -16.92
N LYS A 60 16.97 23.06 -17.14
CA LYS A 60 17.34 24.49 -17.19
C LYS A 60 17.86 24.99 -15.85
N GLN A 61 17.20 24.61 -14.75
CA GLN A 61 17.66 24.97 -13.41
C GLN A 61 19.00 24.31 -13.09
N LEU A 62 19.19 23.04 -13.45
CA LEU A 62 20.47 22.35 -13.31
C LEU A 62 21.61 23.15 -13.95
N LEU A 63 21.42 23.61 -15.19
CA LEU A 63 22.40 24.46 -15.87
C LEU A 63 22.69 25.74 -15.07
N MET A 64 21.65 26.47 -14.64
CA MET A 64 21.80 27.71 -13.88
C MET A 64 22.61 27.51 -12.59
N PHE A 65 22.32 26.45 -11.83
CA PHE A 65 23.00 26.19 -10.56
C PHE A 65 24.46 25.75 -10.74
N ILE A 66 24.77 25.01 -11.81
CA ILE A 66 26.15 24.63 -12.11
C ILE A 66 26.94 25.86 -12.58
N ASP A 67 26.36 26.71 -13.42
CA ASP A 67 27.03 27.93 -13.89
C ASP A 67 27.24 28.96 -12.76
N GLU A 68 26.35 29.02 -11.77
CA GLU A 68 26.50 29.90 -10.59
C GLU A 68 27.64 29.45 -9.67
N SER A 69 27.94 28.15 -9.61
CA SER A 69 29.01 27.60 -8.77
C SER A 69 29.75 26.44 -9.46
N PRO A 70 30.56 26.70 -10.51
CA PRO A 70 31.18 25.66 -11.33
C PRO A 70 32.14 24.74 -10.56
N ASP A 71 32.83 25.29 -9.54
CA ASP A 71 33.82 24.57 -8.74
C ASP A 71 33.19 23.82 -7.54
N ALA A 72 31.92 24.09 -7.21
CA ALA A 72 31.27 23.54 -6.02
C ALA A 72 29.76 23.33 -6.24
N ILE A 73 29.41 22.17 -6.80
CA ILE A 73 28.02 21.83 -7.13
C ILE A 73 27.16 21.77 -5.87
N GLN A 74 26.10 22.58 -5.83
CA GLN A 74 25.17 22.67 -4.70
C GLN A 74 24.10 21.56 -4.74
N PHE A 75 24.50 20.31 -4.51
CA PHE A 75 23.59 19.15 -4.54
C PHE A 75 22.33 19.33 -3.68
N LYS A 76 22.44 19.96 -2.51
CA LYS A 76 21.27 20.19 -1.64
C LYS A 76 20.20 21.06 -2.32
N ALA A 77 20.62 22.14 -2.99
CA ALA A 77 19.71 23.05 -3.69
C ALA A 77 19.08 22.36 -4.91
N ILE A 78 19.89 21.66 -5.70
CA ILE A 78 19.43 20.95 -6.90
C ILE A 78 18.45 19.82 -6.55
N ASN A 79 18.76 19.04 -5.51
CA ASN A 79 17.89 17.98 -4.99
C ASN A 79 16.56 18.54 -4.48
N TYR A 80 16.60 19.64 -3.72
CA TYR A 80 15.39 20.28 -3.23
C TYR A 80 14.52 20.82 -4.38
N LEU A 81 15.08 21.56 -5.33
CA LEU A 81 14.32 22.11 -6.45
C LEU A 81 13.73 21.03 -7.35
N THR A 82 14.52 20.01 -7.68
CA THR A 82 14.06 18.94 -8.56
C THR A 82 13.05 18.06 -7.83
N GLY A 83 13.40 17.59 -6.64
CA GLY A 83 12.62 16.61 -5.89
C GLY A 83 11.43 17.19 -5.15
N GLU A 84 11.56 18.34 -4.50
CA GLU A 84 10.49 18.94 -3.69
C GLU A 84 9.62 19.92 -4.48
N CYS A 85 10.21 20.70 -5.40
CA CYS A 85 9.46 21.73 -6.13
C CYS A 85 8.93 21.23 -7.47
N ASN A 86 9.79 20.76 -8.37
CA ASN A 86 9.40 20.45 -9.75
C ASN A 86 8.61 19.14 -9.84
N TYR A 87 9.18 18.03 -9.38
CA TYR A 87 8.51 16.74 -9.36
C TYR A 87 7.63 16.57 -8.12
N GLY A 88 8.13 16.99 -6.95
CA GLY A 88 7.42 16.87 -5.67
C GLY A 88 6.15 17.70 -5.59
N GLY A 89 6.04 18.80 -6.34
CA GLY A 89 4.81 19.58 -6.44
C GLY A 89 3.60 18.80 -6.99
N ARG A 90 3.84 17.66 -7.66
CA ARG A 90 2.80 16.74 -8.14
C ARG A 90 2.45 15.65 -7.13
N VAL A 91 3.37 15.35 -6.22
CA VAL A 91 3.27 14.21 -5.32
C VAL A 91 2.55 14.64 -4.04
N THR A 92 1.37 14.07 -3.85
CA THR A 92 0.46 14.42 -2.76
C THR A 92 0.61 13.54 -1.53
N GLU A 93 1.04 12.29 -1.70
CA GLU A 93 1.14 11.30 -0.62
C GLU A 93 2.55 11.29 -0.01
N LYS A 94 2.64 11.10 1.31
CA LYS A 94 3.89 11.23 2.05
C LYS A 94 4.89 10.12 1.73
N GLN A 95 4.42 8.87 1.61
CA GLN A 95 5.30 7.73 1.26
C GLN A 95 5.77 7.84 -0.18
N ASP A 96 4.91 8.25 -1.12
CA ASP A 96 5.33 8.53 -2.49
C ASP A 96 6.35 9.69 -2.55
N ARG A 97 6.19 10.74 -1.74
CA ARG A 97 7.18 11.84 -1.67
C ARG A 97 8.51 11.35 -1.10
N LYS A 98 8.48 10.49 -0.08
CA LYS A 98 9.66 9.82 0.47
C LYS A 98 10.35 8.97 -0.60
N LEU A 99 9.60 8.22 -1.41
CA LEU A 99 10.13 7.43 -2.51
C LEU A 99 10.78 8.31 -3.58
N LEU A 100 10.09 9.36 -4.05
CA LEU A 100 10.60 10.27 -5.07
C LEU A 100 11.97 10.84 -4.66
N MET A 101 12.09 11.33 -3.43
CA MET A 101 13.33 11.87 -2.89
C MET A 101 14.42 10.81 -2.80
N ASN A 102 14.11 9.61 -2.31
CA ASN A 102 15.08 8.52 -2.21
C ASN A 102 15.59 8.06 -3.59
N LEU A 103 14.72 8.03 -4.60
CA LEU A 103 15.12 7.75 -5.97
C LEU A 103 16.03 8.87 -6.50
N LEU A 104 15.64 10.14 -6.35
CA LEU A 104 16.41 11.27 -6.86
C LEU A 104 17.83 11.33 -6.27
N LEU A 105 17.95 11.09 -4.96
CA LEU A 105 19.25 11.12 -4.27
C LEU A 105 20.24 10.06 -4.76
N GLN A 106 19.78 9.00 -5.42
CA GLN A 106 20.65 8.02 -6.06
C GLN A 106 21.30 8.58 -7.34
N TYR A 107 20.60 9.47 -8.04
CA TYR A 107 21.05 10.05 -9.31
C TYR A 107 21.80 11.37 -9.11
N TYR A 108 21.31 12.23 -8.23
CA TYR A 108 21.92 13.50 -7.89
C TYR A 108 22.79 13.39 -6.63
N CYS A 109 23.94 12.75 -6.81
CA CYS A 109 24.94 12.57 -5.77
C CYS A 109 26.36 12.88 -6.30
N PRO A 110 27.33 13.16 -5.41
CA PRO A 110 28.73 13.38 -5.82
C PRO A 110 29.35 12.19 -6.55
N ALA A 111 28.91 10.96 -6.26
CA ALA A 111 29.41 9.75 -6.92
C ALA A 111 29.06 9.71 -8.41
N ALA A 112 27.97 10.36 -8.84
CA ALA A 112 27.58 10.47 -10.25
C ALA A 112 28.56 11.28 -11.11
N LEU A 113 29.54 11.96 -10.50
CA LEU A 113 30.60 12.67 -11.21
C LEU A 113 31.86 11.81 -11.42
N GLN A 114 31.90 10.61 -10.84
CA GLN A 114 33.03 9.70 -10.93
C GLN A 114 32.88 8.78 -12.14
N GLU A 115 33.99 8.48 -12.81
CA GLU A 115 33.98 7.52 -13.93
C GLU A 115 33.58 6.11 -13.45
N GLY A 116 32.72 5.44 -14.23
CA GLY A 116 32.25 4.09 -13.90
C GLY A 116 31.14 4.05 -12.84
N PHE A 117 30.52 5.18 -12.52
CA PHE A 117 29.33 5.21 -11.65
C PHE A 117 28.15 4.47 -12.30
N ALA A 118 27.87 3.27 -11.80
CA ALA A 118 26.71 2.48 -12.17
C ALA A 118 25.49 2.85 -11.31
N PHE A 119 24.32 3.00 -11.95
CA PHE A 119 23.08 3.27 -11.22
C PHE A 119 22.66 2.09 -10.35
N CYS A 120 22.93 0.87 -10.79
CA CYS A 120 22.73 -0.35 -10.01
C CYS A 120 24.02 -1.18 -10.01
N PRO A 121 24.61 -1.51 -8.85
CA PRO A 121 25.82 -2.31 -8.79
C PRO A 121 25.68 -3.71 -9.42
N GLU A 122 24.47 -4.28 -9.39
CA GLU A 122 24.16 -5.59 -9.98
C GLU A 122 24.12 -5.56 -11.52
N HIS A 123 23.96 -4.37 -12.10
CA HIS A 123 23.78 -4.13 -13.53
C HIS A 123 24.71 -3.00 -14.01
N PRO A 124 26.03 -3.26 -14.10
CA PRO A 124 27.04 -2.25 -14.42
C PRO A 124 26.90 -1.64 -15.82
N GLU A 125 26.15 -2.30 -16.71
CA GLU A 125 25.81 -1.79 -18.05
C GLU A 125 24.94 -0.52 -18.00
N PHE A 126 24.19 -0.30 -16.91
CA PHE A 126 23.44 0.93 -16.67
C PHE A 126 24.30 1.94 -15.91
N THR A 127 25.30 2.47 -16.61
CA THR A 127 26.24 3.50 -16.12
C THR A 127 26.07 4.80 -16.90
N ILE A 128 26.60 5.89 -16.34
CA ILE A 128 26.79 7.12 -17.11
C ILE A 128 27.81 6.83 -18.22
N PRO A 129 27.46 7.05 -19.51
CA PRO A 129 28.38 6.81 -20.62
C PRO A 129 29.54 7.82 -20.58
N LYS A 130 30.63 7.49 -21.28
CA LYS A 130 31.75 8.45 -21.44
C LYS A 130 31.21 9.75 -22.03
N LEU A 131 31.48 10.85 -21.32
CA LEU A 131 30.91 12.15 -21.61
C LEU A 131 31.52 12.69 -22.92
N GLY A 132 30.68 12.71 -23.95
CA GLY A 132 31.06 13.05 -25.32
C GLY A 132 30.20 14.17 -25.91
N SER A 133 30.03 14.14 -27.22
CA SER A 133 29.02 14.96 -27.91
C SER A 133 27.60 14.49 -27.58
N HIS A 134 26.59 15.29 -27.95
CA HIS A 134 25.18 14.90 -27.80
C HIS A 134 24.86 13.61 -28.57
N GLU A 135 25.38 13.48 -29.80
CA GLU A 135 25.21 12.28 -30.64
C GLU A 135 25.81 11.01 -30.01
N GLU A 136 27.02 11.11 -29.44
CA GLU A 136 27.67 9.97 -28.77
C GLU A 136 26.87 9.50 -27.54
N MET A 137 26.26 10.43 -26.79
CA MET A 137 25.37 10.09 -25.68
C MET A 137 24.10 9.38 -26.16
N LEU A 138 23.50 9.85 -27.27
CA LEU A 138 22.33 9.20 -27.86
C LEU A 138 22.66 7.79 -28.37
N ASP A 139 23.82 7.60 -28.98
CA ASP A 139 24.25 6.29 -29.46
C ASP A 139 24.52 5.32 -28.30
N ALA A 140 25.07 5.79 -27.18
CA ALA A 140 25.18 4.99 -25.97
C ALA A 140 23.81 4.57 -25.40
N ILE A 141 22.81 5.46 -25.41
CA ILE A 141 21.44 5.12 -24.98
C ILE A 141 20.83 4.03 -25.87
N LYS A 142 21.06 4.09 -27.20
CA LYS A 142 20.56 3.07 -28.14
C LYS A 142 21.19 1.69 -27.92
N GLN A 143 22.34 1.60 -27.26
CA GLN A 143 23.01 0.34 -26.94
C GLN A 143 22.50 -0.30 -25.64
N LEU A 144 21.67 0.41 -24.86
CA LEU A 144 21.10 -0.15 -23.63
C LEU A 144 20.16 -1.33 -23.95
N PRO A 145 20.08 -2.34 -23.05
CA PRO A 145 19.15 -3.45 -23.21
C PRO A 145 17.70 -2.98 -23.32
N LEU A 146 16.95 -3.55 -24.26
CA LEU A 146 15.50 -3.30 -24.41
C LEU A 146 14.70 -3.83 -23.23
N VAL A 147 15.15 -4.94 -22.64
CA VAL A 147 14.55 -5.52 -21.43
C VAL A 147 15.35 -5.04 -20.24
N VAL A 148 14.76 -4.13 -19.48
CA VAL A 148 15.38 -3.52 -18.30
C VAL A 148 15.07 -4.38 -17.07
N PRO A 149 16.09 -4.78 -16.28
CA PRO A 149 15.86 -5.57 -15.09
C PRO A 149 15.22 -4.75 -13.97
N PRO A 150 14.35 -5.35 -13.12
CA PRO A 150 13.67 -4.65 -12.01
C PRO A 150 14.59 -3.90 -11.05
N GLY A 151 15.82 -4.39 -10.87
CA GLY A 151 16.83 -3.76 -10.03
C GLY A 151 17.15 -2.31 -10.42
N ILE A 152 17.05 -1.96 -11.71
CA ILE A 152 17.25 -0.58 -12.19
C ILE A 152 16.18 0.38 -11.65
N TYR A 153 14.95 -0.09 -11.53
CA TYR A 153 13.86 0.67 -10.93
C TYR A 153 13.92 0.65 -9.40
N GLY A 154 14.81 -0.13 -8.80
CA GLY A 154 14.93 -0.32 -7.36
C GLY A 154 14.13 -1.50 -6.80
N PHE A 155 13.55 -2.35 -7.65
CA PHE A 155 12.72 -3.48 -7.23
C PHE A 155 13.48 -4.80 -7.12
N HIS A 156 12.88 -5.74 -6.39
CA HIS A 156 13.23 -7.15 -6.46
C HIS A 156 12.69 -7.78 -7.77
N GLU A 157 13.28 -8.90 -8.21
CA GLU A 157 12.87 -9.63 -9.43
C GLU A 157 11.38 -9.99 -9.48
N ASN A 158 10.78 -10.23 -8.32
CA ASN A 158 9.35 -10.53 -8.19
C ASN A 158 8.43 -9.41 -8.71
N ALA A 159 8.92 -8.17 -8.83
CA ALA A 159 8.12 -7.06 -9.36
C ALA A 159 7.65 -7.28 -10.80
N ASN A 160 8.41 -8.03 -11.61
CA ASN A 160 7.98 -8.42 -12.96
C ASN A 160 6.71 -9.29 -12.92
N LEU A 161 6.61 -10.21 -11.94
CA LEU A 161 5.42 -11.05 -11.77
C LEU A 161 4.20 -10.20 -11.41
N THR A 162 4.36 -9.21 -10.52
CA THR A 162 3.29 -8.28 -10.16
C THR A 162 2.82 -7.47 -11.36
N ARG A 163 3.75 -6.95 -12.19
CA ARG A 163 3.41 -6.24 -13.42
C ARG A 163 2.64 -7.11 -14.39
N GLU A 164 3.14 -8.32 -14.68
CA GLU A 164 2.50 -9.28 -15.58
C GLU A 164 1.10 -9.71 -15.08
N GLN A 165 0.94 -9.88 -13.77
CA GLN A 165 -0.38 -10.15 -13.16
C GLN A 165 -1.34 -8.99 -13.38
N ASN A 166 -0.92 -7.74 -13.15
CA ASN A 166 -1.76 -6.56 -13.33
C ASN A 166 -2.20 -6.36 -14.79
N GLU A 167 -1.29 -6.56 -15.74
CA GLU A 167 -1.61 -6.52 -17.18
C GLU A 167 -2.59 -7.64 -17.56
N THR A 168 -2.39 -8.84 -17.03
CA THR A 168 -3.28 -9.99 -17.25
C THR A 168 -4.68 -9.72 -16.68
N TYR A 169 -4.78 -9.21 -15.45
CA TYR A 169 -6.07 -8.88 -14.83
C TYR A 169 -6.80 -7.81 -15.64
N THR A 170 -6.10 -6.76 -16.08
CA THR A 170 -6.66 -5.70 -16.91
C THR A 170 -7.19 -6.26 -18.24
N LEU A 171 -6.41 -7.13 -18.89
CA LEU A 171 -6.83 -7.80 -20.12
C LEU A 171 -8.08 -8.65 -19.91
N MET A 172 -8.12 -9.45 -18.84
CA MET A 172 -9.26 -10.33 -18.52
C MET A 172 -10.51 -9.52 -18.18
N GLU A 173 -10.37 -8.42 -17.44
CA GLU A 173 -11.48 -7.51 -17.13
C GLU A 173 -12.04 -6.87 -18.40
N ASN A 174 -11.16 -6.37 -19.29
CA ASN A 174 -11.57 -5.83 -20.57
C ASN A 174 -12.26 -6.88 -21.46
N LEU A 175 -11.75 -8.11 -21.48
CA LEU A 175 -12.38 -9.22 -22.19
C LEU A 175 -13.78 -9.52 -21.64
N LEU A 176 -13.97 -9.54 -20.33
CA LEU A 176 -15.27 -9.76 -19.69
C LEU A 176 -16.31 -8.72 -20.13
N LEU A 177 -15.90 -7.46 -20.37
CA LEU A 177 -16.77 -6.40 -20.91
C LEU A 177 -17.17 -6.64 -22.37
N THR A 178 -16.40 -7.42 -23.13
CA THR A 178 -16.68 -7.72 -24.55
C THR A 178 -17.44 -9.02 -24.76
N VAL A 179 -17.45 -9.93 -23.78
CA VAL A 179 -18.28 -11.14 -23.84
C VAL A 179 -19.73 -10.67 -23.79
N GLY A 180 -20.39 -10.61 -24.95
CA GLY A 180 -21.82 -10.35 -25.01
C GLY A 180 -22.54 -11.33 -24.07
N GLN A 181 -23.59 -10.87 -23.39
CA GLN A 181 -24.50 -11.72 -22.63
C GLN A 181 -25.24 -12.67 -23.60
N ALA A 182 -24.52 -13.60 -24.20
CA ALA A 182 -25.09 -14.61 -25.06
C ALA A 182 -25.85 -15.57 -24.16
N SER A 183 -27.17 -15.45 -24.17
CA SER A 183 -28.14 -16.40 -23.64
C SER A 183 -28.12 -17.70 -24.45
N GLY A 184 -26.98 -18.40 -24.42
CA GLY A 184 -26.70 -19.56 -25.25
C GLY A 184 -26.39 -20.82 -24.44
N GLY A 185 -27.43 -21.59 -24.12
CA GLY A 185 -27.36 -23.06 -24.07
C GLY A 185 -27.14 -23.75 -22.71
N GLY A 186 -28.19 -24.42 -22.22
CA GLY A 186 -28.11 -25.74 -21.55
C GLY A 186 -27.54 -25.84 -20.12
N GLY A 187 -27.32 -24.74 -19.42
CA GLY A 187 -26.89 -24.72 -18.01
C GLY A 187 -28.00 -24.37 -17.02
N ILE A 188 -27.67 -24.39 -15.72
CA ILE A 188 -28.51 -23.80 -14.65
C ILE A 188 -28.87 -22.37 -15.07
N SER A 189 -30.14 -21.98 -14.89
CA SER A 189 -30.54 -20.61 -15.24
C SER A 189 -29.73 -19.61 -14.40
N MET A 190 -29.39 -18.46 -14.97
CA MET A 190 -28.67 -17.38 -14.28
C MET A 190 -29.34 -17.02 -12.94
N GLU A 191 -30.67 -17.01 -12.96
CA GLU A 191 -31.56 -16.81 -11.83
C GLU A 191 -31.41 -17.88 -10.74
N ASP A 192 -31.40 -19.16 -11.11
CA ASP A 192 -31.24 -20.27 -10.16
C ASP A 192 -29.85 -20.26 -9.50
N ALA A 193 -28.80 -19.95 -10.27
CA ALA A 193 -27.44 -19.86 -9.74
C ALA A 193 -27.29 -18.72 -8.72
N ILE A 194 -27.85 -17.55 -9.01
CA ILE A 194 -27.82 -16.40 -8.09
C ILE A 194 -28.66 -16.68 -6.85
N ARG A 195 -29.80 -17.37 -6.99
CA ARG A 195 -30.60 -17.79 -5.84
C ARG A 195 -29.82 -18.73 -4.93
N GLU A 196 -29.12 -19.72 -5.47
CA GLU A 196 -28.30 -20.66 -4.68
C GLU A 196 -27.18 -19.92 -3.91
N VAL A 197 -26.47 -19.00 -4.58
CA VAL A 197 -25.44 -18.17 -3.93
C VAL A 197 -26.04 -17.30 -2.84
N ALA A 198 -27.18 -16.65 -3.09
CA ALA A 198 -27.88 -15.85 -2.10
C ALA A 198 -28.33 -16.68 -0.89
N GLU A 199 -28.86 -17.88 -1.12
CA GLU A 199 -29.26 -18.81 -0.06
C GLU A 199 -28.08 -19.25 0.80
N ASP A 200 -26.93 -19.58 0.19
CA ASP A 200 -25.74 -19.98 0.96
C ASP A 200 -25.20 -18.83 1.82
N ILE A 201 -25.08 -17.61 1.26
CA ILE A 201 -24.61 -16.43 2.02
C ILE A 201 -25.57 -16.12 3.16
N LEU A 202 -26.88 -16.13 2.92
CA LEU A 202 -27.90 -15.90 3.95
C LEU A 202 -27.85 -16.97 5.04
N ARG A 203 -27.67 -18.24 4.69
CA ARG A 203 -27.58 -19.35 5.66
C ARG A 203 -26.36 -19.23 6.57
N ARG A 204 -25.23 -18.76 6.02
CA ARG A 204 -23.95 -18.70 6.72
C ARG A 204 -23.76 -17.42 7.53
N THR A 205 -24.54 -16.38 7.24
CA THR A 205 -24.46 -15.10 7.96
C THR A 205 -25.19 -15.23 9.30
N PRO A 206 -24.51 -15.04 10.45
CA PRO A 206 -25.13 -15.10 11.76
C PRO A 206 -26.11 -13.94 11.98
N PRO A 207 -27.05 -14.08 12.94
CA PRO A 207 -27.94 -12.98 13.30
C PRO A 207 -27.15 -11.80 13.89
N ALA A 208 -27.72 -10.60 13.74
CA ALA A 208 -27.16 -9.37 14.30
C ALA A 208 -27.02 -9.46 15.83
N TRP A 209 -25.97 -8.83 16.36
CA TRP A 209 -25.80 -8.73 17.81
C TRP A 209 -26.81 -7.76 18.43
N ASP A 210 -27.31 -8.12 19.60
CA ASP A 210 -28.01 -7.20 20.48
C ASP A 210 -26.99 -6.31 21.21
N VAL A 211 -26.66 -5.17 20.59
CA VAL A 211 -25.63 -4.25 21.09
C VAL A 211 -25.96 -3.71 22.47
N GLU A 212 -27.25 -3.55 22.82
CA GLU A 212 -27.67 -3.10 24.15
C GLU A 212 -27.35 -4.15 25.21
N LYS A 213 -27.63 -5.43 24.91
CA LYS A 213 -27.25 -6.54 25.79
C LYS A 213 -25.73 -6.67 25.92
N VAL A 214 -24.98 -6.52 24.83
CA VAL A 214 -23.51 -6.52 24.89
C VAL A 214 -22.98 -5.35 25.71
N GLN A 215 -23.60 -4.16 25.63
CA GLN A 215 -23.21 -2.99 26.42
C GLN A 215 -23.41 -3.21 27.92
N LEU A 216 -24.44 -3.96 28.33
CA LEU A 216 -24.61 -4.35 29.73
C LEU A 216 -23.51 -5.30 30.22
N GLN A 217 -23.00 -6.17 29.34
CA GLN A 217 -21.91 -7.11 29.65
C GLN A 217 -20.53 -6.42 29.61
N TYR A 218 -20.33 -5.50 28.66
CA TYR A 218 -19.11 -4.73 28.43
C TYR A 218 -19.42 -3.23 28.56
N PRO A 219 -19.64 -2.74 29.79
CA PRO A 219 -19.99 -1.34 30.00
C PRO A 219 -18.85 -0.42 29.58
N THR A 220 -19.22 0.76 29.08
CA THR A 220 -18.28 1.82 28.71
C THR A 220 -17.69 2.44 29.97
N ILE A 221 -16.60 1.85 30.45
CA ILE A 221 -15.90 2.27 31.67
C ILE A 221 -14.60 3.01 31.33
N TYR A 222 -14.18 3.87 32.26
CA TYR A 222 -12.95 4.64 32.08
C TYR A 222 -11.71 3.73 32.04
N GLU A 223 -11.72 2.60 32.74
CA GLU A 223 -10.56 1.73 32.87
C GLU A 223 -10.33 0.83 31.64
N GLU A 224 -11.36 0.61 30.81
CA GLU A 224 -11.30 -0.32 29.67
C GLU A 224 -11.96 0.29 28.42
N SER A 225 -11.17 1.04 27.66
CA SER A 225 -11.58 1.62 26.37
C SER A 225 -11.92 0.57 25.32
N MET A 226 -11.41 -0.67 25.43
CA MET A 226 -11.69 -1.71 24.44
C MET A 226 -13.17 -2.11 24.38
N ASN A 227 -13.92 -1.92 25.48
CA ASN A 227 -15.37 -2.13 25.48
C ASN A 227 -16.07 -1.17 24.50
N THR A 228 -15.63 0.09 24.46
CA THR A 228 -16.14 1.08 23.49
C THR A 228 -15.83 0.67 22.05
N VAL A 229 -14.61 0.19 21.80
CA VAL A 229 -14.18 -0.27 20.48
C VAL A 229 -15.03 -1.46 20.04
N LEU A 230 -15.23 -2.45 20.92
CA LEU A 230 -16.09 -3.61 20.64
C LEU A 230 -17.50 -3.16 20.22
N LEU A 231 -18.17 -2.32 21.01
CA LEU A 231 -19.54 -1.89 20.71
C LEU A 231 -19.64 -1.15 19.36
N GLN A 232 -18.66 -0.31 19.04
CA GLN A 232 -18.62 0.40 17.76
C GLN A 232 -18.38 -0.54 16.57
N GLU A 233 -17.50 -1.53 16.74
CA GLU A 233 -17.23 -2.56 15.73
C GLU A 233 -18.46 -3.42 15.47
N LEU A 234 -19.13 -3.93 16.52
CA LEU A 234 -20.37 -4.70 16.40
C LEU A 234 -21.47 -3.91 15.67
N ALA A 235 -21.63 -2.62 15.99
CA ALA A 235 -22.61 -1.77 15.33
C ALA A 235 -22.32 -1.60 13.82
N ARG A 236 -21.05 -1.48 13.43
CA ARG A 236 -20.63 -1.40 12.01
C ARG A 236 -20.91 -2.71 11.26
N PHE A 237 -20.56 -3.84 11.85
CA PHE A 237 -20.85 -5.15 11.24
C PHE A 237 -22.35 -5.44 11.18
N ASN A 238 -23.12 -5.05 12.19
CA ASN A 238 -24.59 -5.15 12.15
C ASN A 238 -25.16 -4.39 10.94
N ASN A 239 -24.76 -3.13 10.74
CA ASN A 239 -25.19 -2.34 9.59
C ASN A 239 -24.81 -3.03 8.25
N LEU A 240 -23.55 -3.47 8.12
CA LEU A 240 -23.11 -4.19 6.92
C LEU A 240 -23.94 -5.46 6.65
N THR A 241 -24.13 -6.31 7.66
CA THR A 241 -24.89 -7.55 7.52
C THR A 241 -26.37 -7.31 7.24
N GLU A 242 -26.95 -6.23 7.77
CA GLU A 242 -28.32 -5.81 7.46
C GLU A 242 -28.46 -5.48 5.97
N VAL A 243 -27.55 -4.68 5.41
CA VAL A 243 -27.53 -4.33 3.97
C VAL A 243 -27.37 -5.57 3.11
N ILE A 244 -26.45 -6.48 3.47
CA ILE A 244 -26.23 -7.75 2.75
C ILE A 244 -27.50 -8.62 2.79
N ILE A 245 -28.06 -8.85 3.97
CA ILE A 245 -29.25 -9.70 4.14
C ILE A 245 -30.46 -9.11 3.42
N ALA A 246 -30.68 -7.81 3.51
CA ALA A 246 -31.80 -7.13 2.85
C ALA A 246 -31.70 -7.25 1.32
N SER A 247 -30.54 -6.90 0.76
CA SER A 247 -30.30 -6.97 -0.69
C SER A 247 -30.41 -8.40 -1.24
N LEU A 248 -29.90 -9.42 -0.52
CA LEU A 248 -30.04 -10.82 -0.93
C LEU A 248 -31.49 -11.31 -0.90
N LYS A 249 -32.26 -10.96 0.13
CA LYS A 249 -33.69 -11.29 0.21
C LYS A 249 -34.49 -10.64 -0.91
N ASP A 250 -34.17 -9.39 -1.25
CA ASP A 250 -34.87 -8.67 -2.30
C ASP A 250 -34.48 -9.18 -3.69
N ILE A 251 -33.24 -9.60 -3.92
CA ILE A 251 -32.86 -10.35 -5.13
C ILE A 251 -33.66 -11.64 -5.27
N GLN A 252 -33.78 -12.43 -4.20
CA GLN A 252 -34.55 -13.69 -4.25
C GLN A 252 -36.01 -13.44 -4.64
N LYS A 253 -36.63 -12.38 -4.13
CA LYS A 253 -37.99 -11.98 -4.50
C LYS A 253 -38.08 -11.42 -5.91
N ALA A 254 -37.08 -10.65 -6.34
CA ALA A 254 -37.05 -10.06 -7.68
C ALA A 254 -36.94 -11.14 -8.76
N VAL A 255 -36.09 -12.16 -8.54
CA VAL A 255 -35.99 -13.35 -9.41
C VAL A 255 -37.30 -14.12 -9.50
N GLN A 256 -38.10 -14.14 -8.43
CA GLN A 256 -39.44 -14.76 -8.42
C GLN A 256 -40.53 -13.87 -9.04
N GLY A 257 -40.21 -12.65 -9.47
CA GLY A 257 -41.18 -11.67 -9.98
C GLY A 257 -42.08 -11.04 -8.90
N ILE A 258 -41.72 -11.17 -7.63
CA ILE A 258 -42.50 -10.63 -6.48
C ILE A 258 -42.15 -9.15 -6.23
N VAL A 259 -40.90 -8.77 -6.47
CA VAL A 259 -40.39 -7.40 -6.31
C VAL A 259 -39.89 -6.90 -7.67
N LEU A 260 -40.07 -5.60 -7.94
CA LEU A 260 -39.55 -4.98 -9.15
C LEU A 260 -38.02 -4.90 -9.08
N MET A 261 -37.35 -5.28 -10.18
CA MET A 261 -35.91 -5.09 -10.33
C MET A 261 -35.58 -3.60 -10.41
N SER A 262 -34.98 -3.05 -9.36
CA SER A 262 -34.40 -1.70 -9.37
C SER A 262 -33.00 -1.72 -10.00
N ASP A 263 -32.48 -0.55 -10.35
CA ASP A 263 -31.10 -0.41 -10.86
C ASP A 263 -30.08 -0.94 -9.84
N ASP A 264 -30.27 -0.63 -8.55
CA ASP A 264 -29.42 -1.14 -7.47
C ASP A 264 -29.43 -2.67 -7.39
N LEU A 265 -30.62 -3.29 -7.46
CA LEU A 265 -30.74 -4.76 -7.44
C LEU A 265 -30.13 -5.39 -8.69
N GLU A 266 -30.27 -4.75 -9.85
CA GLU A 266 -29.65 -5.19 -11.10
C GLU A 266 -28.12 -5.18 -11.02
N GLN A 267 -27.53 -4.15 -10.42
CA GLN A 267 -26.08 -4.09 -10.20
C GLN A 267 -25.59 -5.18 -9.24
N VAL A 268 -26.33 -5.46 -8.17
CA VAL A 268 -26.01 -6.53 -7.21
C VAL A 268 -26.13 -7.90 -7.89
N PHE A 269 -27.20 -8.13 -8.66
CA PHE A 269 -27.40 -9.34 -9.44
C PHE A 269 -26.25 -9.59 -10.42
N LYS A 270 -25.87 -8.57 -11.21
CA LYS A 270 -24.72 -8.64 -12.12
C LYS A 270 -23.42 -8.92 -11.39
N SER A 271 -23.17 -8.26 -10.26
CA SER A 271 -21.95 -8.44 -9.46
C SER A 271 -21.84 -9.86 -8.90
N ILE A 272 -22.92 -10.37 -8.31
CA ILE A 272 -22.97 -11.74 -7.77
C ILE A 272 -22.74 -12.76 -8.88
N PHE A 273 -23.36 -12.56 -10.04
CA PHE A 273 -23.21 -13.46 -11.19
C PHE A 273 -21.76 -13.59 -11.66
N ILE A 274 -21.02 -12.47 -11.74
CA ILE A 274 -19.61 -12.48 -12.15
C ILE A 274 -18.64 -12.72 -10.98
N GLY A 275 -19.15 -13.07 -9.79
CA GLY A 275 -18.35 -13.35 -8.60
C GLY A 275 -17.64 -12.13 -8.01
N LYS A 276 -18.12 -10.91 -8.28
CA LYS A 276 -17.63 -9.66 -7.67
C LYS A 276 -18.49 -9.26 -6.47
N THR A 277 -17.87 -8.65 -5.47
CA THR A 277 -18.58 -8.09 -4.31
C THR A 277 -19.37 -6.85 -4.75
N PRO A 278 -20.69 -6.78 -4.53
CA PRO A 278 -21.52 -5.65 -4.93
C PRO A 278 -21.06 -4.31 -4.34
N ALA A 279 -21.12 -3.24 -5.15
CA ALA A 279 -20.71 -1.90 -4.73
C ALA A 279 -21.50 -1.39 -3.50
N MET A 280 -22.79 -1.70 -3.41
CA MET A 280 -23.62 -1.32 -2.25
C MET A 280 -23.15 -1.97 -0.94
N TRP A 281 -22.56 -3.17 -1.00
CA TRP A 281 -21.98 -3.84 0.17
C TRP A 281 -20.67 -3.16 0.54
N LEU A 282 -19.79 -2.92 -0.44
CA LEU A 282 -18.50 -2.25 -0.23
C LEU A 282 -18.65 -0.84 0.32
N ALA A 283 -19.70 -0.11 -0.06
CA ALA A 283 -20.01 1.22 0.49
C ALA A 283 -20.30 1.20 2.00
N ASN A 284 -20.77 0.07 2.53
CA ASN A 284 -21.07 -0.14 3.95
C ASN A 284 -20.08 -1.12 4.60
N SER A 285 -18.99 -1.46 3.92
CA SER A 285 -18.01 -2.46 4.38
C SER A 285 -16.65 -1.84 4.70
N TYR A 286 -15.79 -2.67 5.29
CA TYR A 286 -14.36 -2.42 5.32
C TYR A 286 -13.81 -2.49 3.87
N PRO A 287 -12.74 -1.74 3.54
CA PRO A 287 -12.12 -1.83 2.23
C PRO A 287 -11.72 -3.26 1.93
N SER A 288 -12.06 -3.79 0.75
CA SER A 288 -11.67 -5.13 0.31
C SER A 288 -11.62 -5.21 -1.20
N LEU A 289 -10.69 -6.01 -1.72
CA LEU A 289 -10.55 -6.32 -3.14
C LEU A 289 -10.85 -7.80 -3.43
N LYS A 290 -11.34 -8.52 -2.41
CA LYS A 290 -11.65 -9.95 -2.51
C LYS A 290 -12.83 -10.20 -3.45
N PRO A 291 -12.76 -11.25 -4.30
CA PRO A 291 -13.93 -11.78 -4.99
C PRO A 291 -15.01 -12.21 -4.00
N LEU A 292 -16.25 -12.31 -4.47
CA LEU A 292 -17.44 -12.56 -3.63
C LEU A 292 -17.24 -13.72 -2.64
N GLY A 293 -16.76 -14.87 -3.12
CA GLY A 293 -16.56 -16.06 -2.27
C GLY A 293 -15.55 -15.83 -1.15
N SER A 294 -14.37 -15.28 -1.48
CA SER A 294 -13.34 -14.94 -0.49
C SER A 294 -13.80 -13.85 0.46
N TYR A 295 -14.54 -12.84 -0.04
CA TYR A 295 -15.11 -11.77 0.77
C TYR A 295 -16.12 -12.31 1.79
N THR A 296 -17.04 -13.19 1.37
CA THR A 296 -18.01 -13.81 2.27
C THR A 296 -17.33 -14.64 3.34
N ASN A 297 -16.31 -15.43 2.99
CA ASN A 297 -15.52 -16.21 3.95
C ASN A 297 -14.85 -15.29 4.99
N ASP A 298 -14.16 -14.25 4.51
CA ASP A 298 -13.48 -13.26 5.35
C ASP A 298 -14.45 -12.55 6.30
N LEU A 299 -15.62 -12.12 5.79
CA LEU A 299 -16.67 -11.53 6.61
C LEU A 299 -17.12 -12.48 7.72
N ILE A 300 -17.41 -13.74 7.40
CA ILE A 300 -17.86 -14.72 8.38
C ILE A 300 -16.80 -14.96 9.46
N GLU A 301 -15.52 -15.05 9.10
CA GLU A 301 -14.45 -15.19 10.09
C GLU A 301 -14.35 -13.97 11.01
N ARG A 302 -14.58 -12.75 10.48
CA ARG A 302 -14.64 -11.53 11.32
C ARG A 302 -15.80 -11.59 12.31
N LEU A 303 -16.99 -11.97 11.83
CA LEU A 303 -18.17 -12.11 12.70
C LEU A 303 -17.91 -13.15 13.79
N LYS A 304 -17.26 -14.28 13.47
CA LYS A 304 -16.85 -15.28 14.47
C LYS A 304 -15.84 -14.75 15.47
N PHE A 305 -14.84 -13.98 15.02
CA PHE A 305 -13.86 -13.36 15.90
C PHE A 305 -14.53 -12.45 16.95
N PHE A 306 -15.45 -11.60 16.52
CA PHE A 306 -16.20 -10.72 17.43
C PHE A 306 -17.20 -11.48 18.30
N GLN A 307 -17.84 -12.54 17.78
CA GLN A 307 -18.68 -13.43 18.58
C GLN A 307 -17.88 -14.09 19.72
N ALA A 308 -16.69 -14.61 19.41
CA ALA A 308 -15.80 -15.21 20.39
C ALA A 308 -15.35 -14.20 21.44
N TRP A 309 -15.14 -12.92 21.06
CA TRP A 309 -14.86 -11.84 22.00
C TRP A 309 -16.06 -11.61 22.93
N VAL A 310 -17.29 -11.50 22.40
CA VAL A 310 -18.49 -11.30 23.22
C VAL A 310 -18.69 -12.44 24.23
N GLU A 311 -18.49 -13.69 23.82
CA GLU A 311 -18.71 -14.88 24.65
C GLU A 311 -17.58 -15.15 25.65
N ASN A 312 -16.32 -15.04 25.23
CA ASN A 312 -15.16 -15.51 25.99
C ASN A 312 -14.35 -14.38 26.63
N GLY A 313 -14.69 -13.12 26.37
CA GLY A 313 -13.95 -11.96 26.85
C GLY A 313 -12.89 -11.46 25.88
N ILE A 314 -12.09 -10.50 26.36
CA ILE A 314 -11.11 -9.78 25.53
C ILE A 314 -10.04 -10.74 24.98
N PRO A 315 -9.80 -10.76 23.65
CA PRO A 315 -8.80 -11.62 23.02
C PRO A 315 -7.39 -11.43 23.61
N ILE A 316 -6.62 -12.50 23.64
CA ILE A 316 -5.19 -12.45 23.99
C ILE A 316 -4.39 -11.81 22.86
N ILE A 317 -4.69 -12.20 21.63
CA ILE A 317 -4.08 -11.70 20.40
C ILE A 317 -5.22 -11.20 19.50
N PHE A 318 -5.14 -9.95 19.06
CA PHE A 318 -6.14 -9.33 18.20
C PHE A 318 -5.85 -9.60 16.73
N TRP A 319 -6.88 -9.97 15.97
CA TRP A 319 -6.78 -10.06 14.53
C TRP A 319 -6.86 -8.65 13.92
N LEU A 320 -5.70 -8.01 13.70
CA LEU A 320 -5.65 -6.59 13.30
C LEU A 320 -6.42 -6.34 12.01
N SER A 321 -6.28 -7.26 11.05
CA SER A 321 -6.97 -7.14 9.79
C SER A 321 -8.45 -7.45 9.87
N GLY A 322 -8.91 -8.15 10.91
CA GLY A 322 -10.32 -8.43 11.19
C GLY A 322 -11.11 -7.21 11.70
N ILE A 323 -10.41 -6.20 12.23
CA ILE A 323 -11.00 -4.98 12.77
C ILE A 323 -11.45 -4.06 11.62
N TYR A 324 -12.68 -3.58 11.69
CA TYR A 324 -13.30 -2.70 10.70
C TYR A 324 -12.62 -1.32 10.70
N PHE A 325 -12.35 -0.75 11.89
CA PHE A 325 -11.70 0.55 12.03
C PHE A 325 -10.45 0.52 12.94
N PRO A 326 -9.28 0.13 12.39
CA PRO A 326 -8.04 -0.01 13.17
C PRO A 326 -7.60 1.24 13.95
N GLN A 327 -7.96 2.44 13.49
CA GLN A 327 -7.63 3.69 14.19
C GLN A 327 -8.34 3.82 15.55
N ALA A 328 -9.58 3.34 15.69
CA ALA A 328 -10.25 3.30 16.99
C ALA A 328 -9.59 2.28 17.92
N PHE A 329 -9.15 1.15 17.38
CA PHE A 329 -8.43 0.12 18.13
C PHE A 329 -7.10 0.61 18.69
N THR A 330 -6.27 1.27 17.87
CA THR A 330 -5.00 1.86 18.34
C THR A 330 -5.26 2.97 19.34
N THR A 331 -6.24 3.86 19.09
CA THR A 331 -6.61 4.91 20.05
C THR A 331 -7.08 4.32 21.38
N GLY A 332 -7.90 3.26 21.37
CA GLY A 332 -8.33 2.55 22.57
C GLY A 332 -7.16 1.95 23.36
N THR A 333 -6.16 1.40 22.66
CA THR A 333 -4.92 0.90 23.26
C THR A 333 -4.15 2.01 23.97
N SER A 334 -3.95 3.14 23.29
CA SER A 334 -3.27 4.31 23.87
C SER A 334 -4.03 4.89 25.06
N GLN A 335 -5.37 4.93 25.00
CA GLN A 335 -6.21 5.39 26.11
C GLN A 335 -6.07 4.50 27.34
N ASN A 336 -6.11 3.18 27.20
CA ASN A 336 -5.91 2.26 28.31
C ASN A 336 -4.56 2.49 29.01
N PHE A 337 -3.50 2.65 28.22
CA PHE A 337 -2.17 2.93 28.77
C PHE A 337 -2.09 4.30 29.44
N ALA A 338 -2.58 5.35 28.76
CA ALA A 338 -2.64 6.71 29.29
C ALA A 338 -3.36 6.76 30.66
N ARG A 339 -4.48 6.06 30.79
CA ARG A 339 -5.28 6.01 32.01
C ARG A 339 -4.60 5.18 33.11
N LYS A 340 -4.07 4.00 32.78
CA LYS A 340 -3.34 3.13 33.72
C LYS A 340 -2.17 3.86 34.39
N TYR A 341 -1.43 4.67 33.64
CA TYR A 341 -0.24 5.38 34.14
C TYR A 341 -0.46 6.87 34.39
N THR A 342 -1.66 7.39 34.19
CA THR A 342 -1.98 8.84 34.32
C THR A 342 -1.03 9.71 33.48
N ILE A 343 -0.84 9.33 32.20
CA ILE A 343 0.02 10.05 31.23
C ILE A 343 -0.87 10.74 30.19
N PRO A 344 -0.60 12.00 29.79
CA PRO A 344 -1.33 12.65 28.70
C PRO A 344 -1.19 11.89 27.38
N ILE A 345 -2.32 11.57 26.73
CA ILE A 345 -2.36 10.76 25.51
C ILE A 345 -1.52 11.37 24.36
N ASP A 346 -1.43 12.70 24.28
CA ASP A 346 -0.70 13.40 23.22
C ASP A 346 0.82 13.21 23.30
N THR A 347 1.33 12.79 24.47
CA THR A 347 2.75 12.47 24.68
C THR A 347 3.11 11.04 24.31
N LEU A 348 2.10 10.21 24.03
CA LEU A 348 2.28 8.81 23.68
C LEU A 348 2.48 8.61 22.19
N THR A 349 3.11 7.49 21.87
CA THR A 349 3.30 6.93 20.55
C THR A 349 3.39 5.41 20.69
N PHE A 350 3.56 4.69 19.58
CA PHE A 350 3.69 3.24 19.59
C PHE A 350 5.13 2.83 19.31
N ASP A 351 5.62 1.93 20.15
CA ASP A 351 6.73 1.05 19.82
C ASP A 351 6.19 -0.30 19.36
N TYR A 352 7.04 -1.06 18.66
CA TYR A 352 6.69 -2.33 18.07
C TYR A 352 7.79 -3.35 18.36
N GLU A 353 7.38 -4.49 18.87
CA GLU A 353 8.27 -5.63 19.06
C GLU A 353 7.67 -6.85 18.39
N MET A 354 8.52 -7.68 17.78
CA MET A 354 8.13 -8.98 17.26
C MET A 354 8.64 -10.01 18.29
N PRO A 355 7.81 -10.52 19.21
CA PRO A 355 8.29 -11.46 20.23
C PRO A 355 8.54 -12.85 19.64
N GLU A 356 9.55 -13.59 20.10
CA GLU A 356 9.81 -14.95 19.63
C GLU A 356 8.65 -15.92 19.94
N GLU A 357 7.97 -15.74 21.08
CA GLU A 357 6.76 -16.49 21.42
C GLU A 357 5.56 -15.98 20.60
N GLN A 358 5.20 -16.71 19.54
CA GLN A 358 4.12 -16.35 18.62
C GLN A 358 2.70 -16.74 19.12
N HIS A 359 2.61 -17.51 20.20
CA HIS A 359 1.35 -18.00 20.77
C HIS A 359 1.29 -17.80 22.29
N PRO A 360 1.34 -16.55 22.78
CA PRO A 360 1.29 -16.25 24.20
C PRO A 360 -0.02 -16.73 24.82
N LYS A 361 0.08 -17.27 26.04
CA LYS A 361 -1.09 -17.75 26.81
C LYS A 361 -1.73 -16.66 27.67
N LYS A 362 -1.13 -15.47 27.74
CA LYS A 362 -1.58 -14.34 28.56
C LYS A 362 -1.47 -13.05 27.77
N ARG A 363 -2.37 -12.11 28.06
CA ARG A 363 -2.33 -10.75 27.52
C ARG A 363 -1.04 -10.04 28.01
N PRO A 364 -0.48 -9.14 27.20
CA PRO A 364 0.65 -8.34 27.65
C PRO A 364 0.18 -7.39 28.75
N GLU A 365 1.09 -7.02 29.65
CA GLU A 365 0.78 -6.07 30.72
C GLU A 365 0.44 -4.67 30.17
N ASN A 366 1.10 -4.29 29.07
CA ASN A 366 0.94 -3.04 28.36
C ASN A 366 0.79 -3.30 26.87
N GLY A 367 -0.07 -2.53 26.20
CA GLY A 367 -0.28 -2.68 24.76
C GLY A 367 -1.11 -3.90 24.38
N VAL A 368 -0.94 -4.36 23.14
CA VAL A 368 -1.73 -5.44 22.54
C VAL A 368 -0.87 -6.28 21.60
N TYR A 369 -1.10 -7.59 21.59
CA TYR A 369 -0.57 -8.46 20.55
C TYR A 369 -1.51 -8.47 19.36
N THR A 370 -0.96 -8.41 18.15
CA THR A 370 -1.73 -8.43 16.91
C THR A 370 -1.19 -9.44 15.90
N TYR A 371 -2.08 -9.97 15.08
CA TYR A 371 -1.74 -10.86 13.96
C TYR A 371 -2.59 -10.55 12.72
N GLY A 372 -2.26 -11.24 11.62
CA GLY A 372 -3.06 -11.20 10.38
C GLY A 372 -2.68 -10.08 9.44
N SER A 373 -1.42 -9.62 9.48
CA SER A 373 -0.86 -8.72 8.47
C SER A 373 0.11 -9.48 7.56
N TYR A 374 0.36 -8.93 6.38
CA TYR A 374 1.22 -9.50 5.35
C TYR A 374 2.28 -8.49 4.95
N LEU A 375 3.48 -8.94 4.62
CA LEU A 375 4.53 -8.15 3.98
C LEU A 375 4.45 -8.36 2.46
N GLU A 376 4.61 -7.27 1.73
CA GLU A 376 4.76 -7.24 0.27
C GLU A 376 6.15 -6.69 -0.09
N GLY A 377 6.82 -7.31 -1.06
CA GLY A 377 8.11 -6.83 -1.58
C GLY A 377 9.34 -7.15 -0.70
N CYS A 378 9.14 -7.91 0.38
CA CYS A 378 10.22 -8.47 1.20
C CYS A 378 9.76 -9.79 1.85
N LYS A 379 10.61 -10.36 2.71
CA LYS A 379 10.21 -11.42 3.64
C LYS A 379 10.66 -11.12 5.06
N TRP A 380 10.08 -11.84 6.01
CA TRP A 380 10.58 -11.91 7.39
C TRP A 380 11.56 -13.08 7.53
N ASP A 381 12.80 -12.81 7.93
CA ASP A 381 13.78 -13.84 8.26
C ASP A 381 13.61 -14.24 9.73
N TRP A 382 13.05 -15.44 9.95
CA TRP A 382 12.83 -16.01 11.28
C TRP A 382 14.13 -16.38 12.02
N THR A 383 15.26 -16.49 11.33
CA THR A 383 16.56 -16.81 11.94
C THR A 383 17.24 -15.55 12.46
N ARG A 384 17.22 -14.48 11.66
CA ARG A 384 17.84 -13.19 12.00
C ARG A 384 16.89 -12.24 12.72
N TRP A 385 15.59 -12.56 12.70
CA TRP A 385 14.52 -11.79 13.32
C TRP A 385 14.41 -10.35 12.77
N GLU A 386 14.52 -10.23 11.45
CA GLU A 386 14.51 -8.97 10.72
C GLU A 386 14.02 -9.12 9.27
N LEU A 387 13.85 -8.00 8.58
CA LEU A 387 13.50 -7.97 7.15
C LEU A 387 14.64 -8.50 6.27
N ALA A 388 14.28 -9.30 5.27
CA ALA A 388 15.16 -9.83 4.24
C ALA A 388 14.52 -9.73 2.85
N GLU A 389 15.34 -9.89 1.80
CA GLU A 389 14.87 -9.92 0.41
C GLU A 389 13.89 -11.07 0.17
N SER A 390 12.89 -10.85 -0.68
CA SER A 390 11.86 -11.86 -0.99
C SER A 390 12.44 -13.11 -1.62
N ASP A 391 11.83 -14.26 -1.33
CA ASP A 391 12.13 -15.48 -2.08
C ASP A 391 11.56 -15.41 -3.50
N PRO A 392 12.24 -16.02 -4.49
CA PRO A 392 11.75 -16.03 -5.88
C PRO A 392 10.31 -16.56 -5.96
N LYS A 393 9.44 -15.81 -6.67
CA LYS A 393 8.02 -16.14 -6.89
C LYS A 393 7.12 -16.09 -5.64
N VAL A 394 7.61 -15.53 -4.53
CA VAL A 394 6.81 -15.27 -3.32
C VAL A 394 6.56 -13.77 -3.20
N LEU A 395 5.31 -13.35 -3.47
CA LEU A 395 4.93 -11.93 -3.46
C LEU A 395 4.57 -11.42 -2.06
N TYR A 396 3.94 -12.29 -1.27
CA TYR A 396 3.42 -11.95 0.06
C TYR A 396 3.88 -12.99 1.07
N VAL A 397 4.23 -12.53 2.28
CA VAL A 397 4.47 -13.40 3.43
C VAL A 397 3.71 -12.91 4.65
N SER A 398 3.28 -13.82 5.53
CA SER A 398 2.68 -13.41 6.80
C SER A 398 3.74 -12.78 7.71
N VAL A 399 3.35 -11.70 8.37
CA VAL A 399 4.19 -11.04 9.38
C VAL A 399 4.11 -11.85 10.68
N PRO A 400 5.20 -11.97 11.47
CA PRO A 400 5.08 -12.45 12.84
C PRO A 400 4.05 -11.65 13.64
N MET A 401 3.60 -12.22 14.75
CA MET A 401 2.83 -11.50 15.75
C MET A 401 3.58 -10.23 16.16
N ILE A 402 2.86 -9.12 16.19
CA ILE A 402 3.40 -7.81 16.56
C ILE A 402 2.86 -7.44 17.93
N TRP A 403 3.75 -7.10 18.84
CA TRP A 403 3.41 -6.44 20.08
C TRP A 403 3.42 -4.93 19.87
N ILE A 404 2.23 -4.32 19.89
CA ILE A 404 2.06 -2.87 19.77
C ILE A 404 2.04 -2.30 21.19
N VAL A 405 3.08 -1.56 21.56
CA VAL A 405 3.29 -1.05 22.92
C VAL A 405 3.19 0.47 22.95
N PRO A 406 2.23 1.06 23.66
CA PRO A 406 2.24 2.49 23.89
C PRO A 406 3.45 2.88 24.75
N VAL A 407 4.22 3.86 24.29
CA VAL A 407 5.37 4.43 24.99
C VAL A 407 5.32 5.95 24.92
N LYS A 408 6.06 6.65 25.79
CA LYS A 408 6.22 8.11 25.63
C LYS A 408 7.15 8.37 24.45
N LYS A 409 6.90 9.43 23.70
CA LYS A 409 7.74 9.83 22.55
C LYS A 409 9.23 9.99 22.89
N VAL A 410 9.54 10.39 24.12
CA VAL A 410 10.92 10.58 24.61
C VAL A 410 11.62 9.27 24.97
N ASP A 411 10.86 8.21 25.24
CA ASP A 411 11.35 6.89 25.67
C ASP A 411 11.42 5.90 24.49
N MET A 412 11.19 6.38 23.27
CA MET A 412 11.17 5.54 22.06
C MET A 412 12.57 4.96 21.80
N ALA A 413 12.67 3.63 21.69
CA ALA A 413 13.94 2.99 21.43
C ALA A 413 14.46 3.34 20.03
N GLU A 414 15.76 3.61 19.91
CA GLU A 414 16.44 3.81 18.63
C GLU A 414 17.26 2.55 18.29
N PHE A 415 16.99 1.98 17.11
CA PHE A 415 17.65 0.77 16.61
C PHE A 415 17.60 0.77 15.07
N PRO A 416 18.40 -0.04 14.37
CA PRO A 416 18.29 -0.18 12.92
C PRO A 416 16.92 -0.75 12.52
N HIS A 417 16.09 0.08 11.87
CA HIS A 417 14.73 -0.27 11.49
C HIS A 417 14.32 0.32 10.15
N TYR A 418 13.27 -0.28 9.60
CA TYR A 418 12.49 0.27 8.51
C TYR A 418 11.12 0.73 9.04
N ASP A 419 10.76 1.98 8.74
CA ASP A 419 9.40 2.50 8.98
C ASP A 419 8.44 1.96 7.92
N CYS A 420 7.97 0.73 8.11
CA CYS A 420 7.15 0.04 7.13
C CYS A 420 5.70 0.56 7.16
N PRO A 421 5.16 1.10 6.06
CA PRO A 421 3.78 1.57 6.02
C PRO A 421 2.80 0.39 5.97
N LEU A 422 1.79 0.41 6.84
CA LEU A 422 0.67 -0.54 6.85
C LEU A 422 -0.55 0.05 6.15
N TYR A 423 -1.07 -0.66 5.15
CA TYR A 423 -2.28 -0.32 4.40
C TYR A 423 -3.40 -1.35 4.60
N LYS A 424 -4.65 -0.92 4.39
CA LYS A 424 -5.82 -1.82 4.49
C LYS A 424 -5.90 -2.81 3.33
N VAL A 425 -5.63 -2.34 2.10
CA VAL A 425 -5.68 -3.13 0.85
C VAL A 425 -4.48 -2.83 -0.06
N SER A 426 -4.19 -3.76 -0.97
CA SER A 426 -3.02 -3.75 -1.88
C SER A 426 -2.95 -2.52 -2.80
N THR A 427 -4.07 -1.86 -3.10
CA THR A 427 -4.07 -0.66 -3.94
C THR A 427 -3.30 0.50 -3.32
N ARG A 428 -3.13 0.52 -1.98
CA ARG A 428 -2.46 1.56 -1.15
C ARG A 428 -3.02 2.99 -1.29
N GLN A 429 -3.82 3.24 -2.32
CA GLN A 429 -4.55 4.46 -2.60
C GLN A 429 -5.80 4.55 -1.72
N GLY A 430 -6.13 5.77 -1.32
CA GLY A 430 -7.37 6.11 -0.63
C GLY A 430 -7.67 7.59 -0.81
N THR A 431 -8.81 8.03 -0.30
CA THR A 431 -9.16 9.46 -0.23
C THR A 431 -8.31 10.14 0.85
N LEU A 432 -7.90 11.39 0.61
CA LEU A 432 -7.19 12.17 1.64
C LEU A 432 -8.19 12.54 2.74
N SER A 433 -7.88 12.14 3.96
CA SER A 433 -8.59 12.55 5.17
C SER A 433 -8.27 14.01 5.53
N THR A 434 -9.03 14.59 6.47
CA THR A 434 -8.80 15.93 7.00
C THR A 434 -7.42 16.11 7.64
N THR A 435 -6.76 15.01 8.04
CA THR A 435 -5.39 14.99 8.57
C THR A 435 -4.32 14.86 7.48
N GLY A 436 -4.71 14.85 6.19
CA GLY A 436 -3.80 14.74 5.05
C GLY A 436 -3.28 13.32 4.77
N HIS A 437 -3.80 12.30 5.46
CA HIS A 437 -3.43 10.90 5.25
C HIS A 437 -4.47 10.17 4.38
N SER A 438 -4.00 9.24 3.55
CA SER A 438 -4.88 8.32 2.80
C SER A 438 -5.77 7.53 3.77
N THR A 439 -7.06 7.38 3.46
CA THR A 439 -8.01 6.54 4.22
C THR A 439 -7.64 5.05 4.23
N ASN A 440 -6.74 4.64 3.32
CA ASN A 440 -6.18 3.30 3.24
C ASN A 440 -4.93 3.12 4.13
N PHE A 441 -4.23 4.21 4.49
CA PHE A 441 -3.10 4.16 5.40
C PHE A 441 -3.57 3.93 6.85
N VAL A 442 -2.95 2.97 7.54
CA VAL A 442 -3.27 2.63 8.93
C VAL A 442 -2.27 3.29 9.88
N MET A 443 -1.00 2.87 9.80
CA MET A 443 0.11 3.39 10.59
C MET A 443 1.46 2.96 9.99
N ALA A 444 2.57 3.49 10.49
CA ALA A 444 3.91 2.99 10.18
C ALA A 444 4.41 2.13 11.35
N ILE A 445 4.90 0.93 11.02
CA ILE A 445 5.41 -0.07 11.97
C ILE A 445 6.92 -0.16 11.80
N ARG A 446 7.65 -0.04 12.91
CA ARG A 446 9.11 -0.12 12.92
C ARG A 446 9.53 -1.58 12.91
N LEU A 447 10.01 -2.04 11.78
CA LEU A 447 10.47 -3.42 11.59
C LEU A 447 11.99 -3.48 11.65
N ASN A 448 12.55 -4.46 12.35
CA ASN A 448 13.99 -4.67 12.40
C ASN A 448 14.58 -4.82 11.00
N SER A 449 15.67 -4.12 10.72
CA SER A 449 16.42 -4.34 9.48
C SER A 449 17.88 -3.89 9.57
N SER A 450 18.77 -4.74 9.06
CA SER A 450 20.17 -4.41 8.80
C SER A 450 20.38 -3.49 7.58
N HIS A 451 19.40 -3.40 6.67
CA HIS A 451 19.47 -2.51 5.51
C HIS A 451 18.94 -1.12 5.86
N PRO A 452 19.47 -0.05 5.24
CA PRO A 452 18.96 1.29 5.45
C PRO A 452 17.51 1.42 4.94
N ASP A 453 16.73 2.29 5.54
CA ASP A 453 15.33 2.59 5.15
C ASP A 453 15.18 2.85 3.64
N THR A 454 16.16 3.54 3.03
CA THR A 454 16.19 3.86 1.60
C THR A 454 16.16 2.63 0.69
N HIS A 455 16.68 1.49 1.15
CA HIS A 455 16.63 0.21 0.44
C HIS A 455 15.18 -0.26 0.28
N TRP A 456 14.46 -0.35 1.39
CA TRP A 456 13.09 -0.87 1.43
C TRP A 456 12.07 0.08 0.80
N VAL A 457 12.29 1.40 0.93
CA VAL A 457 11.50 2.40 0.22
C VAL A 457 11.57 2.16 -1.29
N LYS A 458 12.77 1.98 -1.86
CA LYS A 458 12.92 1.72 -3.31
C LYS A 458 12.31 0.39 -3.74
N ARG A 459 12.44 -0.64 -2.91
CA ARG A 459 11.82 -1.96 -3.11
C ARG A 459 10.29 -1.92 -3.08
N GLY A 460 9.69 -0.83 -2.58
CA GLY A 460 8.24 -0.67 -2.48
C GLY A 460 7.64 -1.50 -1.35
N VAL A 461 8.42 -1.82 -0.32
CA VAL A 461 7.97 -2.66 0.80
C VAL A 461 6.84 -1.98 1.55
N ALA A 462 5.77 -2.74 1.78
CA ALA A 462 4.69 -2.32 2.66
C ALA A 462 4.11 -3.53 3.39
N MET A 463 3.37 -3.23 4.45
CA MET A 463 2.48 -4.19 5.07
C MET A 463 1.05 -3.99 4.58
N LEU A 464 0.32 -5.09 4.44
CA LEU A 464 -1.09 -5.12 4.09
C LEU A 464 -1.89 -5.81 5.19
N THR A 465 -3.06 -5.28 5.54
CA THR A 465 -3.97 -5.99 6.45
C THR A 465 -4.64 -7.17 5.74
N GLN A 466 -4.90 -7.10 4.44
CA GLN A 466 -5.51 -8.20 3.71
C GLN A 466 -4.91 -8.35 2.31
N LEU A 467 -4.99 -9.57 1.79
CA LEU A 467 -4.66 -9.90 0.41
C LEU A 467 -5.93 -9.95 -0.44
N ASP A 468 -5.74 -9.79 -1.75
CA ASP A 468 -6.82 -9.71 -2.73
C ASP A 468 -7.50 -11.06 -3.02
N SER A 469 -6.91 -12.16 -2.53
CA SER A 469 -7.50 -13.52 -2.61
C SER A 469 -7.65 -14.14 -1.23
#